data_AF-A0A512HRJ8-F1
#
_entry.id   AF-A0A512HRJ8-F1
#
_cell.length_a   1.000
_cell.length_b   1.000
_cell.length_c   1.000
_cell.angle_alpha   90.00
_cell.angle_beta   90.00
_cell.angle_gamma   90.00
#
_symmetry.space_group_name_H-M   'P 1'
#
loop_
_entity.id
_entity.type
_entity.pdbx_description
1 polymer ?
#
loop_
_entity_poly.entity_id
_entity_poly.type
_entity_poly.pdbx_seq_one_letter_code
_entity_poly.pdbx_strand_id
1 'polypeptide(L)'
;MDVSTFYALFSATCFTLVGLWWCVTLRDTSWVGDPVRRRAIGGVYLAFLLPALMGLFAQVGGVEEPLVWRVSFVLIAVVGCATTLRLLATDALPAVRALRGGAAGVYVLVALLGLFPGSAELVGLRPIQVVALLLVVLVALGHALVWHFLVHDAA
;
A
#
# COMPACT_ATOMS: atom_id res chain seq x y z
N MET A 1 -15.58 10.93 11.59
CA MET A 1 -14.38 10.33 12.22
C MET A 1 -13.24 11.33 12.06
N ASP A 2 -12.47 11.59 13.12
CA ASP A 2 -11.26 12.41 12.98
C ASP A 2 -10.15 11.62 12.27
N VAL A 3 -9.12 12.32 11.82
CA VAL A 3 -8.06 11.74 11.00
C VAL A 3 -7.22 10.74 11.80
N SER A 4 -6.99 10.99 13.09
CA SER A 4 -6.25 10.10 13.97
C SER A 4 -6.96 8.76 14.16
N THR A 5 -8.27 8.78 14.44
CA THR A 5 -9.08 7.56 14.59
C THR A 5 -9.09 6.74 13.30
N PHE A 6 -9.19 7.41 12.14
CA PHE A 6 -9.09 6.73 10.85
C PHE A 6 -7.76 6.00 10.71
N TYR A 7 -6.63 6.69 10.91
CA TYR A 7 -5.31 6.07 10.73
C TYR A 7 -5.01 4.98 11.76
N ALA A 8 -5.52 5.11 12.99
CA ALA A 8 -5.44 4.05 14.00
C ALA A 8 -6.17 2.77 13.54
N LEU A 9 -7.45 2.89 13.18
CA LEU A 9 -8.25 1.76 12.70
C LEU A 9 -7.66 1.19 11.41
N PHE A 10 -7.31 2.05 10.46
CA PHE A 10 -6.74 1.69 9.17
C PHE A 10 -5.43 0.92 9.34
N SER A 11 -4.52 1.41 10.18
CA SER A 11 -3.25 0.74 10.49
C SER A 11 -3.50 -0.64 11.08
N ALA A 12 -4.39 -0.75 12.07
CA ALA A 12 -4.73 -2.02 12.71
C ALA A 12 -5.29 -3.01 11.69
N THR A 13 -6.26 -2.59 10.85
CA THR A 13 -6.84 -3.43 9.80
C THR A 13 -5.78 -3.90 8.81
N CYS A 14 -4.88 -3.03 8.34
CA CYS A 14 -3.83 -3.41 7.40
C CYS A 14 -2.84 -4.42 8.02
N PHE A 15 -2.43 -4.23 9.28
CA PHE A 15 -1.62 -5.23 9.98
C PHE A 15 -2.34 -6.57 10.14
N THR A 16 -3.64 -6.56 10.41
CA THR A 16 -4.45 -7.78 10.42
C THR A 16 -4.44 -8.47 9.06
N LEU A 17 -4.62 -7.73 7.96
CA LEU A 17 -4.55 -8.28 6.60
C LEU A 17 -3.17 -8.88 6.29
N VAL A 18 -2.08 -8.23 6.71
CA VAL A 18 -0.72 -8.80 6.63
C VAL A 18 -0.64 -10.13 7.37
N GLY A 19 -1.15 -10.19 8.60
CA GLY A 19 -1.16 -11.42 9.40
C GLY A 19 -1.99 -12.54 8.76
N LEU A 20 -3.18 -12.22 8.25
CA LEU A 20 -4.03 -13.16 7.53
C LEU A 20 -3.36 -13.67 6.25
N TRP A 21 -2.70 -12.78 5.51
CA TRP A 21 -1.94 -13.15 4.33
C TRP A 21 -0.82 -14.12 4.66
N TRP A 22 -0.08 -13.86 5.75
CA TRP A 22 0.95 -14.78 6.23
C TRP A 22 0.37 -16.17 6.54
N CYS A 23 -0.76 -16.24 7.25
CA CYS A 23 -1.45 -17.50 7.53
C CYS A 23 -1.82 -18.27 6.26
N VAL A 24 -2.26 -17.58 5.19
CA VAL A 24 -2.56 -18.21 3.90
C VAL A 24 -1.28 -18.75 3.26
N THR A 25 -0.21 -17.95 3.21
CA THR A 25 1.06 -18.37 2.59
C THR A 25 1.77 -19.50 3.33
N LEU A 26 1.61 -19.60 4.65
CA LEU A 26 2.17 -20.69 5.45
C LEU A 26 1.44 -22.02 5.25
N ARG A 27 0.19 -22.02 4.75
CA ARG A 27 -0.55 -23.27 4.49
C ARG A 27 0.08 -24.08 3.34
N ASP A 28 0.71 -23.41 2.39
CA ASP A 28 1.43 -24.05 1.29
C ASP A 28 2.77 -23.34 1.04
N THR A 29 3.80 -23.83 1.72
CA THR A 29 5.16 -23.28 1.64
C THR A 29 5.83 -23.55 0.29
N SER A 30 5.26 -24.42 -0.56
CA SER A 30 5.78 -24.67 -1.91
C SER A 30 5.74 -23.40 -2.77
N TRP A 31 4.78 -22.50 -2.52
CA TRP A 31 4.65 -21.23 -3.25
C TRP A 31 5.83 -20.28 -3.00
N VAL A 32 6.49 -20.38 -1.84
CA VAL A 32 7.68 -19.59 -1.52
C VAL A 32 8.91 -20.12 -2.26
N GLY A 33 8.91 -21.42 -2.58
CA GLY A 33 9.98 -22.07 -3.36
C GLY A 33 10.05 -21.55 -4.80
N ASP A 34 8.90 -21.35 -5.45
CA ASP A 34 8.81 -20.82 -6.82
C ASP A 34 9.13 -19.30 -6.86
N PRO A 35 10.18 -18.87 -7.60
CA PRO A 35 10.52 -17.46 -7.75
C PRO A 35 9.42 -16.56 -8.32
N VAL A 36 8.51 -17.09 -9.14
CA VAL A 36 7.39 -16.32 -9.70
C VAL A 36 6.34 -16.09 -8.62
N ARG A 37 5.83 -17.15 -7.99
CA ARG A 37 4.85 -17.07 -6.89
C ARG A 37 5.39 -16.28 -5.69
N ARG A 38 6.67 -16.44 -5.33
CA ARG A 38 7.31 -15.67 -4.25
C ARG A 38 7.24 -14.16 -4.47
N ARG A 39 7.38 -13.69 -5.71
CA ARG A 39 7.25 -12.27 -6.05
C ARG A 39 5.81 -11.78 -5.91
N ALA A 40 4.83 -12.57 -6.34
CA ALA A 40 3.42 -12.24 -6.16
C ALA A 40 3.05 -12.17 -4.67
N ILE A 41 3.51 -13.14 -3.87
CA ILE A 41 3.33 -13.16 -2.41
C ILE A 41 3.93 -11.92 -1.74
N GLY A 42 5.17 -11.58 -2.08
CA GLY A 42 5.84 -10.39 -1.56
C GLY A 42 5.13 -9.10 -1.98
N GLY A 43 4.59 -9.05 -3.21
CA GLY A 43 3.82 -7.91 -3.69
C GLY A 43 2.54 -7.67 -2.90
N VAL A 44 1.77 -8.73 -2.61
CA VAL A 44 0.57 -8.66 -1.75
C VAL A 44 0.94 -8.25 -0.33
N TYR A 45 2.00 -8.84 0.22
CA TYR A 45 2.49 -8.49 1.56
C TYR A 45 2.82 -6.99 1.68
N LEU A 46 3.55 -6.43 0.71
CA LEU A 46 3.90 -5.01 0.69
C LEU A 46 2.67 -4.11 0.49
N ALA A 47 1.68 -4.55 -0.28
CA ALA A 47 0.45 -3.80 -0.52
C ALA A 47 -0.38 -3.57 0.76
N PHE A 48 -0.20 -4.39 1.80
CA PHE A 48 -0.85 -4.18 3.10
C PHE A 48 0.11 -3.64 4.17
N LEU A 49 1.38 -4.06 4.17
CA LEU A 49 2.35 -3.60 5.16
C LEU A 49 2.64 -2.10 5.03
N LEU A 50 2.89 -1.63 3.80
CA LEU A 50 3.30 -0.22 3.60
C LEU A 50 2.17 0.75 4.01
N PRO A 51 0.89 0.53 3.65
CA PRO A 51 -0.21 1.31 4.21
C PRO A 51 -0.35 1.20 5.73
N ALA A 52 -0.11 0.02 6.32
CA ALA A 52 -0.15 -0.14 7.77
C ALA A 52 0.88 0.75 8.46
N LEU A 53 2.12 0.74 7.97
CA LEU A 53 3.21 1.58 8.49
C LEU A 53 2.90 3.07 8.32
N MET A 54 2.37 3.49 7.17
CA MET A 54 1.91 4.86 6.96
C MET A 54 0.83 5.23 8.00
N GLY A 55 -0.16 4.38 8.25
CA GLY A 55 -1.15 4.64 9.28
C GLY A 55 -0.57 4.73 10.70
N LEU A 56 0.46 3.97 11.01
CA LEU A 56 1.16 4.07 12.29
C LEU A 56 1.96 5.38 12.40
N PHE A 57 2.71 5.77 11.37
CA PHE A 57 3.47 7.02 11.38
C PHE A 57 2.59 8.27 11.44
N ALA A 58 1.39 8.21 10.84
CA ALA A 58 0.40 9.27 10.99
C ALA A 58 -0.06 9.47 12.44
N GLN A 59 -0.04 8.41 13.26
CA GLN A 59 -0.37 8.51 14.68
C GLN A 59 0.79 9.05 15.52
N VAL A 60 2.04 8.74 15.15
CA VAL A 60 3.24 9.25 15.85
C VAL A 60 3.45 10.73 15.59
N GLY A 61 3.25 11.20 14.36
CA GLY A 61 3.41 12.62 13.97
C GLY A 61 2.19 13.50 14.20
N GLY A 62 0.98 12.90 14.21
CA GLY A 62 -0.27 13.62 14.41
C GLY A 62 -0.48 14.82 13.47
N VAL A 63 -1.34 15.74 13.91
CA VAL A 63 -1.57 17.04 13.25
C VAL A 63 -0.55 18.09 13.71
N GLU A 64 0.04 17.89 14.90
CA GLU A 64 0.93 18.85 15.56
C GLU A 64 2.33 18.88 14.93
N GLU A 65 2.82 17.75 14.42
CA GLU A 65 4.14 17.65 13.76
C GLU A 65 4.03 17.13 12.32
N PRO A 66 3.63 17.98 11.35
CA PRO A 66 3.40 17.55 9.98
C PRO A 66 4.63 16.94 9.30
N LEU A 67 5.84 17.28 9.76
CA LEU A 67 7.09 16.78 9.20
C LEU A 67 7.23 15.26 9.35
N VAL A 68 6.81 14.69 10.48
CA VAL A 68 7.00 13.26 10.78
C VAL A 68 6.21 12.39 9.81
N TRP A 69 4.91 12.68 9.63
CA TRP A 69 4.08 11.90 8.69
C TRP A 69 4.49 12.18 7.24
N ARG A 70 4.89 13.41 6.88
CA ARG A 70 5.30 13.73 5.51
C ARG A 70 6.55 12.99 5.09
N VAL A 71 7.61 13.05 5.89
CA VAL A 71 8.88 12.39 5.57
C VAL A 71 8.69 10.88 5.51
N SER A 72 8.02 10.30 6.51
CA SER A 72 7.75 8.86 6.52
C SER A 72 6.90 8.42 5.32
N PHE A 73 5.87 9.18 4.94
CA PHE A 73 5.01 8.84 3.81
C PHE A 73 5.76 8.93 2.48
N VAL A 74 6.57 9.97 2.28
CA VAL A 74 7.40 10.09 1.08
C VAL A 74 8.37 8.92 0.98
N LEU A 75 9.07 8.57 2.07
CA LEU A 75 10.02 7.45 2.09
C LEU A 75 9.32 6.12 1.79
N ILE A 76 8.20 5.84 2.48
CA ILE A 76 7.44 4.61 2.28
C ILE A 76 6.85 4.56 0.86
N ALA A 77 6.37 5.68 0.34
CA ALA A 77 5.83 5.76 -1.02
C ALA A 77 6.91 5.52 -2.08
N VAL A 78 8.13 6.03 -1.89
CA VAL A 78 9.26 5.76 -2.79
C VAL A 78 9.61 4.27 -2.76
N VAL A 79 9.69 3.66 -1.58
CA VAL A 79 9.95 2.21 -1.44
C VAL A 79 8.83 1.39 -2.08
N GLY A 80 7.57 1.74 -1.82
CA GLY A 80 6.39 1.08 -2.39
C GLY A 80 6.34 1.19 -3.91
N CYS A 81 6.62 2.37 -4.46
CA CYS A 81 6.69 2.59 -5.90
C CYS A 81 7.83 1.77 -6.53
N ALA A 82 9.05 1.87 -5.98
CA ALA A 82 10.21 1.16 -6.51
C ALA A 82 10.03 -0.36 -6.51
N THR A 83 9.49 -0.92 -5.43
CA THR A 83 9.18 -2.35 -5.35
C THR A 83 8.06 -2.76 -6.30
N THR A 84 6.99 -1.96 -6.40
CA THR A 84 5.87 -2.21 -7.33
C THR A 84 6.31 -2.16 -8.79
N LEU A 85 7.14 -1.20 -9.18
CA LEU A 85 7.69 -1.09 -10.54
C LEU A 85 8.60 -2.27 -10.90
N ARG A 86 9.42 -2.74 -9.95
CA ARG A 86 10.24 -3.95 -10.14
C ARG A 86 9.38 -5.19 -10.40
N LEU A 87 8.25 -5.32 -9.69
CA LEU A 87 7.31 -6.43 -9.89
C LEU A 87 6.58 -6.29 -11.24
N LEU A 88 6.14 -5.08 -11.58
CA LEU A 88 5.45 -4.77 -12.83
C LEU A 88 6.28 -5.14 -14.07
N ALA A 89 7.60 -4.94 -14.02
CA ALA A 89 8.52 -5.30 -15.10
C ALA A 89 8.57 -6.81 -15.39
N THR A 90 8.05 -7.64 -14.49
CA THR A 90 8.10 -9.10 -14.58
C THR A 90 6.74 -9.76 -14.72
N ASP A 91 5.65 -8.99 -14.63
CA ASP A 91 4.29 -9.53 -14.76
C ASP A 91 3.95 -9.80 -16.24
N ALA A 92 3.49 -11.01 -16.53
CA ALA A 92 3.02 -11.38 -17.87
C ALA A 92 1.53 -11.05 -18.08
N LEU A 93 0.72 -11.02 -17.02
CA LEU A 93 -0.73 -10.87 -17.12
C LEU A 93 -1.15 -9.39 -17.17
N PRO A 94 -1.96 -8.98 -18.17
CA PRO A 94 -2.33 -7.59 -18.35
C PRO A 94 -3.16 -7.04 -17.19
N ALA A 95 -4.02 -7.87 -16.57
CA ALA A 95 -4.81 -7.48 -15.41
C ALA A 95 -3.92 -7.15 -14.19
N VAL A 96 -2.94 -8.02 -13.88
CA VAL A 96 -1.99 -7.78 -12.77
C VAL A 96 -1.15 -6.54 -13.04
N ARG A 97 -0.69 -6.37 -14.29
CA ARG A 97 0.04 -5.17 -14.71
C ARG A 97 -0.77 -3.90 -14.49
N ALA A 98 -2.06 -3.90 -14.83
CA ALA A 98 -2.94 -2.76 -14.61
C ALA A 98 -3.10 -2.44 -13.11
N LEU A 99 -3.31 -3.45 -12.28
CA LEU A 99 -3.43 -3.28 -10.81
C LEU A 99 -2.14 -2.72 -10.20
N ARG A 100 -0.98 -3.27 -10.56
CA ARG A 100 0.32 -2.77 -10.10
C ARG A 100 0.64 -1.39 -10.64
N GLY A 101 0.30 -1.11 -11.90
CA GLY A 101 0.42 0.22 -12.49
C GLY A 101 -0.40 1.26 -11.73
N GLY A 102 -1.64 0.91 -11.38
CA GLY A 102 -2.50 1.71 -10.50
C GLY A 102 -1.86 1.95 -9.13
N ALA A 103 -1.35 0.91 -8.49
CA ALA A 103 -0.70 1.02 -7.18
C ALA A 103 0.57 1.90 -7.23
N ALA A 104 1.40 1.75 -8.26
CA ALA A 104 2.56 2.60 -8.51
C ALA A 104 2.14 4.07 -8.69
N GLY A 105 1.08 4.32 -9.47
CA GLY A 105 0.50 5.66 -9.64
C GLY A 105 0.04 6.26 -8.30
N VAL A 106 -0.64 5.47 -7.46
CA VAL A 106 -1.06 5.90 -6.12
C VAL A 106 0.14 6.25 -5.25
N TYR A 107 1.21 5.44 -5.23
CA TYR A 107 2.43 5.79 -4.49
C TYR A 107 3.07 7.09 -4.99
N VAL A 108 3.12 7.32 -6.29
CA VAL A 108 3.61 8.60 -6.85
C VAL A 108 2.77 9.76 -6.34
N LEU A 109 1.44 9.65 -6.34
CA LEU A 109 0.55 10.70 -5.83
C LEU A 109 0.77 10.96 -4.33
N VAL A 110 0.96 9.92 -3.52
CA VAL A 110 1.27 10.07 -2.09
C VAL A 110 2.60 10.78 -1.88
N ALA A 111 3.64 10.42 -2.64
CA ALA A 111 4.94 11.10 -2.55
C ALA A 111 4.85 12.58 -2.97
N LEU A 112 4.12 12.88 -4.04
CA LEU A 112 3.89 14.26 -4.49
C LEU A 112 3.13 15.08 -3.44
N LEU A 113 2.10 14.52 -2.80
CA LEU A 113 1.36 15.21 -1.72
C LEU A 113 2.22 15.45 -0.48
N GLY A 114 3.11 14.52 -0.13
CA GLY A 114 4.05 14.70 0.98
C GLY A 114 5.08 15.80 0.71
N LEU A 115 5.57 15.90 -0.54
CA LEU A 115 6.52 16.93 -0.97
C LEU A 115 5.86 18.30 -1.15
N PHE A 116 4.68 18.34 -1.78
CA PHE A 116 3.97 19.56 -2.19
C PHE A 116 2.56 19.63 -1.60
N PRO A 117 2.41 19.89 -0.28
CA PRO A 117 1.12 19.86 0.40
C PRO A 117 0.11 20.90 -0.13
N GLY A 118 0.58 22.03 -0.66
CA GLY A 118 -0.28 23.07 -1.25
C GLY A 118 -1.13 22.58 -2.44
N SER A 119 -0.77 21.46 -3.05
CA SER A 119 -1.59 20.84 -4.12
C SER A 119 -2.96 20.35 -3.64
N ALA A 120 -3.13 20.05 -2.35
CA ALA A 120 -4.40 19.60 -1.79
C ALA A 120 -5.43 20.74 -1.62
N GLU A 121 -4.97 21.99 -1.57
CA GLU A 121 -5.83 23.18 -1.43
C GLU A 121 -6.75 23.35 -2.64
N LEU A 122 -6.34 22.86 -3.82
CA LEU A 122 -7.15 22.84 -5.05
C LEU A 122 -8.45 22.05 -4.91
N VAL A 123 -8.52 21.11 -3.98
CA VAL A 123 -9.67 20.21 -3.75
C VAL A 123 -10.41 20.57 -2.45
N GLY A 124 -9.99 21.63 -1.75
CA GLY A 124 -10.61 22.06 -0.48
C GLY A 124 -10.44 21.07 0.68
N LEU A 125 -9.51 20.10 0.56
CA LEU A 125 -9.24 19.07 1.57
C LEU A 125 -7.86 19.27 2.20
N ARG A 126 -7.70 18.83 3.45
CA ARG A 126 -6.36 18.79 4.07
C ARG A 126 -5.51 17.72 3.37
N PRO A 127 -4.21 17.95 3.14
CA PRO A 127 -3.33 16.99 2.45
C PRO A 127 -3.41 15.57 3.03
N ILE A 128 -3.45 15.46 4.36
CA ILE A 128 -3.52 14.19 5.07
C ILE A 128 -4.83 13.41 4.84
N GLN A 129 -5.93 14.10 4.51
CA GLN A 129 -7.22 13.48 4.15
C GLN A 129 -7.18 12.95 2.72
N VAL A 130 -6.56 13.70 1.79
CA VAL A 130 -6.37 13.22 0.41
C VAL A 130 -5.51 11.96 0.41
N VAL A 131 -4.43 11.95 1.20
CA VAL A 131 -3.61 10.74 1.34
C VAL A 131 -4.40 9.58 1.95
N ALA A 132 -5.25 9.82 2.95
CA ALA A 132 -6.09 8.77 3.52
C ALA A 132 -6.95 8.08 2.44
N LEU A 133 -7.55 8.85 1.53
CA LEU A 133 -8.31 8.31 0.39
C LEU A 133 -7.42 7.49 -0.55
N LEU A 134 -6.21 7.96 -0.85
CA LEU A 134 -5.24 7.23 -1.67
C LEU A 134 -4.84 5.89 -1.03
N LEU A 135 -4.67 5.83 0.29
CA LEU A 135 -4.36 4.59 0.99
C LEU A 135 -5.53 3.59 0.95
N VAL A 136 -6.78 4.07 0.99
CA VAL A 136 -7.95 3.20 0.77
C VAL A 136 -7.91 2.57 -0.62
N VAL A 137 -7.60 3.35 -1.66
CA VAL A 137 -7.44 2.85 -3.03
C VAL A 137 -6.30 1.82 -3.08
N LEU A 138 -5.17 2.08 -2.44
CA LEU A 138 -4.03 1.17 -2.41
C LEU A 138 -4.40 -0.18 -1.77
N VAL A 139 -5.16 -0.17 -0.68
CA VAL A 139 -5.66 -1.41 -0.04
C VAL A 139 -6.66 -2.15 -0.93
N ALA A 140 -7.56 -1.44 -1.61
CA ALA A 140 -8.49 -2.04 -2.57
C ALA A 140 -7.75 -2.74 -3.73
N LEU A 141 -6.68 -2.12 -4.26
CA LEU A 141 -5.81 -2.72 -5.25
C LEU A 141 -5.07 -3.95 -4.69
N GLY A 142 -4.62 -3.89 -3.43
CA GLY A 142 -4.05 -5.03 -2.72
C GLY A 142 -5.02 -6.22 -2.63
N HIS A 143 -6.30 -5.97 -2.31
CA HIS A 143 -7.34 -6.99 -2.33
C HIS A 143 -7.56 -7.60 -3.73
N ALA A 144 -7.55 -6.79 -4.78
CA ALA A 144 -7.65 -7.29 -6.15
C ALA A 144 -6.44 -8.19 -6.52
N LEU A 145 -5.24 -7.85 -6.05
CA LEU A 145 -4.05 -8.68 -6.22
C LEU A 145 -4.16 -10.01 -5.46
N VAL A 146 -4.67 -10.00 -4.22
CA VAL A 146 -4.95 -11.23 -3.46
C VAL A 146 -5.90 -12.14 -4.22
N TRP A 147 -7.02 -11.59 -4.70
CA TRP A 147 -8.00 -12.35 -5.46
C TRP A 147 -7.38 -12.98 -6.70
N HIS A 148 -6.59 -12.21 -7.44
CA HIS A 148 -5.94 -12.71 -8.64
C HIS A 148 -4.98 -13.87 -8.32
N PHE A 149 -4.14 -13.71 -7.31
CA PHE A 149 -3.21 -14.75 -6.87
C PHE A 149 -3.94 -16.04 -6.48
N LEU A 150 -4.98 -15.94 -5.66
CA LEU A 150 -5.72 -17.11 -5.18
C LEU A 150 -6.44 -17.88 -6.30
N VAL A 151 -6.94 -17.17 -7.31
CA VAL A 151 -7.72 -17.79 -8.40
C VAL A 151 -6.84 -18.30 -9.54
N HIS A 152 -5.73 -17.62 -9.85
CA HIS A 152 -4.94 -17.89 -11.06
C HIS A 152 -3.54 -18.42 -10.78
N ASP A 153 -2.91 -18.02 -9.67
CA ASP A 153 -1.51 -18.38 -9.38
C ASP A 153 -1.39 -19.54 -8.38
N ALA A 154 -2.37 -19.67 -7.47
CA ALA A 154 -2.42 -20.69 -6.43
C ALA A 154 -3.14 -21.99 -6.85
N ALA A 155 -3.96 -21.93 -7.92
CA ALA A 155 -4.59 -23.09 -8.54
C ALA A 155 -3.57 -23.96 -9.30
#